data_AF-A0A539EK32-F1
#
_entry.id   AF-A0A539EK32-F1
#
_cell.length_a   1.000
_cell.length_b   1.000
_cell.length_c   1.000
_cell.angle_alpha   90.00
_cell.angle_beta   90.00
_cell.angle_gamma   90.00
#
_symmetry.space_group_name_H-M   'P 1'
#
loop_
_entity.id
_entity.type
_entity.pdbx_description
1 polymer ?
#
loop_
_entity_poly.entity_id
_entity_poly.type
_entity_poly.pdbx_seq_one_letter_code
_entity_poly.pdbx_strand_id
1 'polypeptide(L)'
;YTRPRNTAVPRKVGSALELFDCLTCDKCLSVCPNGANFSYEPAPGEAPPEGPLKKRRQYATFADFCNECGNCEVFCPEDGGPQVRKPRFFGSLELWRADKRDGFYLERGDGAETVHGRIAGREYRLRVVGGSVERHGATPDEDQTPFRLMDFLRKAVLGSPKANFVNS
;
A
#
# COMPACT_ATOMS: atom_id res chain seq x y z
N TYR A 1 -12.13 40.70 7.77
CA TYR A 1 -13.09 39.59 7.87
C TYR A 1 -14.41 40.10 7.30
N THR A 2 -15.06 39.51 6.30
CA THR A 2 -15.33 38.08 6.02
C THR A 2 -15.73 37.89 4.56
N ARG A 3 -15.36 36.75 3.95
CA ARG A 3 -16.15 36.13 2.88
C ARG A 3 -16.26 34.63 3.16
N PRO A 4 -17.44 34.08 3.44
CA PRO A 4 -17.66 32.64 3.41
C PRO A 4 -17.89 32.25 1.94
N ARG A 5 -16.81 32.05 1.19
CA ARG A 5 -16.89 31.53 -0.18
C ARG A 5 -15.71 30.59 -0.42
N ASN A 6 -15.76 29.42 0.21
CA ASN A 6 -15.08 28.18 -0.21
C ASN A 6 -15.39 27.06 0.80
N THR A 7 -16.66 26.72 0.94
CA THR A 7 -17.08 25.48 1.63
C THR A 7 -17.31 24.33 0.64
N ALA A 8 -17.14 24.58 -0.66
CA ALA A 8 -17.26 23.55 -1.68
C ALA A 8 -16.13 22.54 -1.50
N VAL A 9 -16.49 21.32 -1.15
CA VAL A 9 -15.56 20.18 -1.19
C VAL A 9 -15.04 20.00 -2.64
N PRO A 10 -13.80 19.57 -2.82
CA PRO A 10 -13.28 19.22 -4.14
C PRO A 10 -14.24 18.28 -4.87
N ARG A 11 -14.51 18.53 -6.16
CA ARG A 11 -15.40 17.68 -6.95
C ARG A 11 -14.84 16.26 -7.06
N LYS A 12 -15.69 15.26 -6.78
CA LYS A 12 -15.47 13.85 -7.09
C LYS A 12 -15.78 13.58 -8.56
N VAL A 13 -15.11 12.58 -9.15
CA VAL A 13 -15.30 12.17 -10.55
C VAL A 13 -16.29 11.02 -10.72
N GLY A 14 -16.82 10.48 -9.62
CA GLY A 14 -17.82 9.41 -9.64
C GLY A 14 -17.25 8.00 -9.85
N SER A 15 -15.95 7.79 -9.57
CA SER A 15 -15.33 6.46 -9.56
C SER A 15 -14.78 6.12 -8.18
N ALA A 16 -14.87 4.85 -7.80
CA ALA A 16 -14.28 4.34 -6.57
C ALA A 16 -12.75 4.31 -6.68
N LEU A 17 -12.07 4.65 -5.58
CA LEU A 17 -10.64 4.48 -5.45
C LEU A 17 -10.35 3.00 -5.19
N GLU A 18 -9.71 2.35 -6.16
CA GLU A 18 -9.30 0.95 -6.06
C GLU A 18 -7.95 0.80 -5.35
N LEU A 19 -7.55 -0.44 -5.03
CA LEU A 19 -6.26 -0.76 -4.41
C LEU A 19 -5.09 -0.26 -5.29
N PHE A 20 -5.18 -0.49 -6.59
CA PHE A 20 -4.22 -0.04 -7.61
C PHE A 20 -4.92 0.83 -8.67
N ASP A 21 -4.15 1.44 -9.58
CA ASP A 21 -4.66 2.15 -10.75
C ASP A 21 -5.64 3.32 -10.47
N CYS A 22 -5.27 4.19 -9.53
CA CYS A 22 -6.00 5.46 -9.34
C CYS A 22 -5.69 6.45 -10.49
N LEU A 23 -6.30 7.64 -10.46
CA LEU A 23 -6.05 8.69 -11.46
C LEU A 23 -4.61 9.23 -11.52
N THR A 24 -3.71 8.77 -10.64
CA THR A 24 -2.30 9.20 -10.58
C THR A 24 -2.11 10.72 -10.46
N CYS A 25 -3.00 11.40 -9.73
CA CYS A 25 -3.02 12.86 -9.64
C CYS A 25 -2.07 13.46 -8.59
N ASP A 26 -1.36 12.64 -7.82
CA ASP A 26 -0.41 13.01 -6.75
C ASP A 26 -0.98 13.88 -5.59
N LYS A 27 -2.28 14.24 -5.60
CA LYS A 27 -2.90 15.06 -4.54
C LYS A 27 -2.76 14.45 -3.15
N CYS A 28 -2.84 13.13 -3.04
CA CYS A 28 -2.70 12.44 -1.76
C CYS A 28 -1.30 12.62 -1.13
N LEU A 29 -0.27 12.81 -1.96
CA LEU A 29 1.10 13.08 -1.53
C LEU A 29 1.22 14.50 -1.00
N SER A 30 0.68 15.48 -1.73
CA SER A 30 0.84 16.90 -1.40
C SER A 30 0.00 17.36 -0.22
N VAL A 31 -1.19 16.77 -0.02
CA VAL A 31 -2.11 17.18 1.05
C VAL A 31 -1.92 16.41 2.35
N CYS A 32 -1.10 15.35 2.38
CA CYS A 32 -0.90 14.58 3.60
C CYS A 32 -0.07 15.41 4.60
N PRO A 33 -0.62 15.83 5.76
CA PRO A 33 0.10 16.69 6.69
C PRO A 33 1.32 15.99 7.33
N ASN A 34 1.28 14.66 7.41
CA ASN A 34 2.35 13.85 8.00
C ASN A 34 3.30 13.24 6.95
N GLY A 35 3.08 13.51 5.66
CA GLY A 35 3.88 12.90 4.59
C GLY A 35 3.78 11.36 4.54
N ALA A 36 2.67 10.79 5.01
CA ALA A 36 2.51 9.34 5.13
C ALA A 36 2.25 8.62 3.79
N ASN A 37 1.70 9.32 2.79
CA ASN A 37 1.47 8.71 1.48
C ASN A 37 2.75 8.78 0.63
N PHE A 38 3.04 7.70 -0.08
CA PHE A 38 4.19 7.63 -0.98
C PHE A 38 3.81 6.95 -2.29
N SER A 39 4.64 7.15 -3.32
CA SER A 39 4.47 6.51 -4.62
C SER A 39 5.56 5.47 -4.85
N TYR A 40 5.22 4.39 -5.54
CA TYR A 40 6.16 3.40 -6.07
C TYR A 40 5.80 3.08 -7.52
N GLU A 41 6.74 2.48 -8.25
CA GLU A 41 6.59 2.17 -9.67
C GLU A 41 7.05 0.71 -9.87
N PRO A 42 6.12 -0.25 -10.01
CA PRO A 42 6.46 -1.63 -10.32
C PRO A 42 7.29 -1.74 -11.60
N ALA A 43 8.17 -2.73 -11.66
CA ALA A 43 8.97 -2.99 -12.85
C ALA A 43 8.08 -3.39 -14.05
N PRO A 44 8.48 -3.09 -15.29
CA PRO A 44 7.73 -3.54 -16.47
C PRO A 44 7.49 -5.06 -16.46
N GLY A 45 6.25 -5.47 -16.70
CA GLY A 45 5.84 -6.88 -16.70
C GLY A 45 5.45 -7.45 -15.33
N GLU A 46 5.72 -6.74 -14.22
CA GLU A 46 5.15 -7.09 -12.92
C GLU A 46 3.67 -6.68 -12.85
N ALA A 47 2.83 -7.58 -12.34
CA ALA A 47 1.40 -7.36 -12.23
C ALA A 47 0.85 -7.92 -10.91
N PRO A 48 -0.12 -7.24 -10.28
CA PRO A 48 -0.86 -7.78 -9.14
C PRO A 48 -1.80 -8.93 -9.57
N PRO A 49 -2.38 -9.68 -8.61
CA PRO A 49 -3.24 -10.83 -8.92
C PRO A 49 -4.47 -10.50 -9.77
N GLU A 50 -5.01 -9.29 -9.67
CA GLU A 50 -6.17 -8.87 -10.46
C GLU A 50 -5.85 -8.54 -11.94
N GLY A 51 -4.57 -8.56 -12.32
CA GLY A 51 -4.14 -8.42 -13.71
C GLY A 51 -3.22 -7.22 -13.98
N PRO A 52 -2.94 -6.91 -15.26
CA PRO A 52 -1.97 -5.90 -15.64
C PRO A 52 -2.40 -4.49 -15.21
N LEU A 53 -1.45 -3.73 -14.68
CA LEU A 53 -1.66 -2.34 -14.29
C LEU A 53 -1.85 -1.44 -15.51
N LYS A 54 -2.85 -0.56 -15.44
CA LYS A 54 -3.10 0.50 -16.41
C LYS A 54 -2.24 1.73 -16.14
N LYS A 55 -1.76 1.88 -14.90
CA LYS A 55 -0.93 3.01 -14.46
C LYS A 55 0.43 2.50 -13.99
N ARG A 56 1.49 3.15 -14.44
CA ARG A 56 2.85 2.81 -14.00
C ARG A 56 3.10 3.22 -12.55
N ARG A 57 2.55 4.35 -12.12
CA ARG A 57 2.72 4.87 -10.76
C ARG A 57 1.58 4.39 -9.87
N GLN A 58 1.96 3.80 -8.74
CA GLN A 58 1.07 3.31 -7.71
C GLN A 58 1.36 4.06 -6.39
N TYR A 59 0.45 3.95 -5.43
CA TYR A 59 0.50 4.69 -4.18
C TYR A 59 0.23 3.77 -3.01
N ALA A 60 0.85 4.08 -1.88
CA ALA A 60 0.68 3.37 -0.62
C ALA A 60 0.78 4.35 0.55
N THR A 61 0.40 3.87 1.73
CA THR A 61 0.42 4.64 2.98
C THR A 61 1.39 4.01 3.96
N PHE A 62 2.31 4.80 4.49
CA PHE A 62 3.20 4.42 5.58
C PHE A 62 2.44 4.60 6.91
N ALA A 63 2.12 3.48 7.55
CA ALA A 63 1.25 3.39 8.71
C ALA A 63 1.77 4.21 9.89
N ASP A 64 3.08 4.15 10.12
CA ASP A 64 3.77 4.76 11.25
C ASP A 64 3.56 6.30 11.27
N PHE A 65 3.35 6.92 10.11
CA PHE A 65 3.10 8.37 9.99
C PHE A 65 1.62 8.69 9.80
N CYS A 66 0.78 7.72 9.43
CA CYS A 66 -0.62 7.96 9.16
C CYS A 66 -1.45 7.97 10.45
N ASN A 67 -2.11 9.09 10.73
CA ASN A 67 -3.04 9.24 11.86
C ASN A 67 -4.53 9.18 11.45
N GLU A 68 -4.81 8.69 10.25
CA GLU A 68 -6.17 8.57 9.70
C GLU A 68 -6.97 9.89 9.68
N CYS A 69 -6.31 11.05 9.58
CA CYS A 69 -6.98 12.36 9.56
C CYS A 69 -7.92 12.61 8.35
N GLY A 70 -7.88 11.75 7.31
CA GLY A 70 -8.80 11.83 6.17
C GLY A 70 -8.53 12.95 5.18
N ASN A 71 -7.48 13.76 5.35
CA ASN A 71 -7.25 14.88 4.42
C ASN A 71 -7.05 14.40 2.96
N CYS A 72 -6.33 13.29 2.77
CA CYS A 72 -6.16 12.70 1.45
C CYS A 72 -7.48 12.21 0.82
N GLU A 73 -8.50 11.85 1.60
CA GLU A 73 -9.82 11.47 1.08
C GLU A 73 -10.62 12.67 0.57
N VAL A 74 -10.60 13.78 1.30
CA VAL A 74 -11.28 15.02 0.90
C VAL A 74 -10.77 15.52 -0.45
N PHE A 75 -9.46 15.44 -0.68
CA PHE A 75 -8.81 15.91 -1.91
C PHE A 75 -8.70 14.85 -3.02
N CYS A 76 -8.88 13.57 -2.69
CA CYS A 76 -8.92 12.53 -3.70
C CYS A 76 -10.12 12.76 -4.63
N PRO A 77 -9.94 12.79 -5.96
CA PRO A 77 -11.07 12.90 -6.89
C PRO A 77 -11.93 11.62 -6.93
N GLU A 78 -11.41 10.50 -6.42
CA GLU A 78 -12.07 9.19 -6.35
C GLU A 78 -12.63 8.95 -4.93
N ASP A 79 -13.56 8.01 -4.81
CA ASP A 79 -14.26 7.72 -3.55
C ASP A 79 -13.57 6.62 -2.73
N GLY A 80 -13.32 6.87 -1.44
CA GLY A 80 -12.82 5.85 -0.51
C GLY A 80 -11.49 6.15 0.18
N GLY A 81 -10.77 7.22 -0.19
CA GLY A 81 -9.62 7.70 0.59
C GLY A 81 -8.33 6.85 0.49
N PRO A 82 -7.17 7.43 0.15
CA PRO A 82 -5.93 6.68 0.05
C PRO A 82 -5.53 5.94 1.33
N GLN A 83 -5.78 6.53 2.51
CA GLN A 83 -5.46 5.96 3.82
C GLN A 83 -6.25 4.68 4.15
N VAL A 84 -7.35 4.42 3.42
CA VAL A 84 -8.22 3.25 3.57
C VAL A 84 -8.02 2.26 2.42
N ARG A 85 -7.91 2.76 1.18
CA ARG A 85 -7.91 1.91 -0.03
C ARG A 85 -6.53 1.46 -0.48
N LYS A 86 -5.49 2.26 -0.24
CA LYS A 86 -4.15 1.94 -0.74
C LYS A 86 -3.41 0.97 0.18
N PRO A 87 -2.45 0.18 -0.34
CA PRO A 87 -1.68 -0.74 0.48
C PRO A 87 -1.00 0.02 1.63
N ARG A 88 -1.07 -0.55 2.82
CA ARG A 88 -0.51 0.02 4.03
C ARG A 88 0.79 -0.69 4.39
N PHE A 89 1.85 0.07 4.65
CA PHE A 89 3.16 -0.47 5.03
C PHE A 89 3.59 0.01 6.41
N PHE A 90 4.16 -0.88 7.20
CA PHE A 90 4.68 -0.62 8.53
C PHE A 90 6.20 -0.57 8.51
N GLY A 91 6.80 0.23 9.39
CA GLY A 91 8.26 0.37 9.49
C GLY A 91 8.94 -0.73 10.30
N SER A 92 8.19 -1.50 11.10
CA SER A 92 8.73 -2.62 11.86
C SER A 92 7.71 -3.74 12.07
N LEU A 93 8.22 -4.94 12.36
CA LEU A 93 7.38 -6.09 12.74
C LEU A 93 6.61 -5.83 14.04
N GLU A 94 7.22 -5.09 14.98
CA GLU A 94 6.57 -4.71 16.24
C GLU A 94 5.33 -3.84 15.99
N LEU A 95 5.48 -2.79 15.19
CA LEU A 95 4.37 -1.89 14.84
C LEU A 95 3.29 -2.62 14.05
N TRP A 96 3.65 -3.50 13.11
CA TRP A 96 2.68 -4.32 12.36
C TRP A 96 1.92 -5.31 13.27
N ARG A 97 2.52 -5.83 14.34
CA ARG A 97 1.84 -6.72 15.31
C ARG A 97 0.93 -5.97 16.27
N ALA A 98 1.39 -4.79 16.70
CA ALA A 98 0.64 -3.90 17.60
C ALA A 98 -0.59 -3.33 16.89
N ASP A 99 -0.43 -2.98 15.62
CA ASP A 99 -1.51 -2.54 14.74
C ASP A 99 -2.35 -3.73 14.27
N LYS A 100 -3.67 -3.68 14.49
CA LYS A 100 -4.59 -4.77 14.10
C LYS A 100 -5.19 -4.57 12.71
N ARG A 101 -4.82 -3.51 12.00
CA ARG A 101 -5.34 -3.18 10.68
C ARG A 101 -4.58 -3.98 9.61
N ASP A 102 -5.23 -4.15 8.47
CA ASP A 102 -4.62 -4.80 7.31
C ASP A 102 -3.42 -3.99 6.79
N GLY A 103 -2.43 -4.70 6.28
CA GLY A 103 -1.20 -4.11 5.75
C GLY A 103 0.01 -5.03 5.84
N PHE A 104 1.16 -4.48 5.48
CA PHE A 104 2.36 -5.23 5.17
C PHE A 104 3.57 -4.69 5.91
N TYR A 105 4.42 -5.58 6.40
CA TYR A 105 5.79 -5.27 6.78
C TYR A 105 6.74 -6.07 5.90
N LEU A 106 7.72 -5.41 5.31
CA LEU A 106 8.73 -6.03 4.45
C LEU A 106 10.09 -5.90 5.13
N GLU A 107 10.85 -6.98 5.13
CA GLU A 107 12.21 -7.01 5.65
C GLU A 107 13.16 -7.71 4.68
N ARG A 108 14.41 -7.24 4.67
CA ARG A 108 15.55 -7.86 4.00
C ARG A 108 16.58 -8.23 5.06
N GLY A 109 17.05 -9.46 5.05
CA GLY A 109 18.05 -9.94 6.02
C GLY A 109 18.50 -11.35 5.70
N ASP A 110 19.76 -11.67 5.99
CA ASP A 110 20.32 -13.03 5.83
C ASP A 110 20.11 -13.66 4.44
N GLY A 111 20.19 -12.84 3.39
CA GLY A 111 19.96 -13.28 2.00
C GLY A 111 18.51 -13.64 1.68
N ALA A 112 17.57 -13.22 2.54
CA ALA A 112 16.14 -13.47 2.42
C ALA A 112 15.35 -12.16 2.36
N GLU A 113 14.21 -12.22 1.69
CA GLU A 113 13.17 -11.20 1.75
C GLU A 113 11.91 -11.80 2.37
N THR A 114 11.43 -11.21 3.47
CA THR A 114 10.20 -11.66 4.14
C THR A 114 9.13 -10.59 4.05
N VAL A 115 7.89 -11.02 3.79
CA VAL A 115 6.69 -10.21 3.85
C VAL A 115 5.81 -10.77 4.96
N HIS A 116 5.47 -9.92 5.92
CA HIS A 116 4.38 -10.14 6.87
C HIS A 116 3.16 -9.39 6.35
N GLY A 117 2.07 -10.10 6.06
CA GLY A 117 0.85 -9.52 5.51
C GLY A 117 -0.34 -9.81 6.40
N ARG A 118 -1.18 -8.80 6.65
CA ARG A 118 -2.53 -8.98 7.18
C ARG A 118 -3.51 -8.57 6.09
N ILE A 119 -4.30 -9.53 5.60
CA ILE A 119 -5.23 -9.34 4.47
C ILE A 119 -6.59 -9.88 4.90
N ALA A 120 -7.62 -9.04 4.87
CA ALA A 120 -8.95 -9.36 5.37
C ALA A 120 -8.91 -9.92 6.80
N GLY A 121 -8.06 -9.34 7.66
CA GLY A 121 -7.88 -9.75 9.06
C GLY A 121 -7.06 -11.04 9.27
N ARG A 122 -6.65 -11.73 8.19
CA ARG A 122 -5.87 -12.97 8.27
C ARG A 122 -4.37 -12.70 8.10
N GLU A 123 -3.56 -13.35 8.90
CA GLU A 123 -2.10 -13.18 8.87
C GLU A 123 -1.43 -14.20 7.95
N TYR A 124 -0.51 -13.70 7.11
CA TYR A 124 0.26 -14.43 6.14
C TYR A 124 1.75 -14.11 6.28
N ARG A 125 2.60 -15.08 5.98
CA ARG A 125 4.04 -14.87 5.82
C ARG A 125 4.52 -15.46 4.51
N LEU A 126 5.22 -14.65 3.72
CA LEU A 126 5.93 -15.06 2.53
C LEU A 126 7.42 -14.83 2.77
N ARG A 127 8.25 -15.86 2.62
CA ARG A 127 9.71 -15.73 2.72
C ARG A 127 10.36 -16.24 1.44
N VAL A 128 11.23 -15.43 0.86
CA VAL A 128 11.91 -15.72 -0.40
C VAL A 128 13.41 -15.77 -0.15
N VAL A 129 14.05 -16.89 -0.48
CA VAL A 129 15.51 -17.07 -0.40
C VAL A 129 16.02 -17.55 -1.74
N GLY A 130 16.73 -16.68 -2.46
CA GLY A 130 17.08 -16.94 -3.86
C GLY A 130 15.83 -17.24 -4.68
N GLY A 131 15.72 -18.48 -5.20
CA GLY A 131 14.54 -18.95 -5.94
C GLY A 131 13.51 -19.73 -5.11
N SER A 132 13.78 -19.99 -3.83
CA SER A 132 12.87 -20.76 -2.96
C SER A 132 11.84 -19.85 -2.29
N VAL A 133 10.59 -20.33 -2.21
CA VAL A 133 9.47 -19.57 -1.63
C VAL A 133 8.77 -20.38 -0.55
N GLU A 134 8.84 -19.89 0.68
CA GLU A 134 8.14 -20.42 1.86
C GLU A 134 6.87 -19.59 2.12
N ARG A 135 5.77 -20.27 2.44
CA ARG A 135 4.45 -19.66 2.66
C ARG A 135 3.85 -20.17 3.97
N HIS A 136 3.34 -19.27 4.80
CA HIS A 136 2.59 -19.59 6.01
C HIS A 136 1.31 -18.78 6.11
N GLY A 137 0.30 -19.32 6.79
CA GLY A 137 -1.02 -18.70 6.96
C GLY A 137 -2.10 -19.21 5.98
N ALA A 138 -1.70 -19.99 4.97
CA ALA A 138 -2.59 -20.66 4.04
C ALA A 138 -3.18 -21.93 4.64
N THR A 139 -4.46 -22.22 4.38
CA THR A 139 -4.96 -23.59 4.43
C THR A 139 -4.62 -24.35 3.13
N PRO A 140 -4.60 -25.70 3.12
CA PRO A 140 -4.27 -26.47 1.91
C PRO A 140 -5.11 -26.11 0.67
N ASP A 141 -6.38 -25.77 0.87
CA ASP A 141 -7.32 -25.42 -0.20
C ASP A 141 -7.42 -23.91 -0.46
N GLU A 142 -6.56 -23.09 0.17
CA GLU A 142 -6.64 -21.65 0.05
C GLU A 142 -6.12 -21.14 -1.28
N ASP A 143 -6.85 -20.18 -1.85
CA ASP A 143 -6.39 -19.41 -3.00
C ASP A 143 -5.02 -18.77 -2.70
N GLN A 144 -4.11 -18.85 -3.67
CA GLN A 144 -2.76 -18.30 -3.59
C GLN A 144 -2.72 -16.78 -3.81
N THR A 145 -3.86 -16.14 -4.09
CA THR A 145 -4.00 -14.69 -4.30
C THR A 145 -3.31 -13.84 -3.21
N PRO A 146 -3.43 -14.11 -1.89
CA PRO A 146 -2.72 -13.35 -0.86
C PRO A 146 -1.20 -13.37 -1.06
N PHE A 147 -0.62 -14.54 -1.36
CA PHE A 147 0.82 -14.66 -1.58
C PHE A 147 1.27 -14.02 -2.89
N ARG A 148 0.45 -14.06 -3.94
CA ARG A 148 0.74 -13.34 -5.20
C ARG A 148 0.72 -11.83 -5.00
N LEU A 149 -0.22 -11.31 -4.21
CA LEU A 149 -0.27 -9.89 -3.82
C LEU A 149 0.97 -9.51 -3.01
N MET A 150 1.34 -10.32 -2.01
CA MET A 150 2.53 -10.10 -1.18
C MET A 150 3.81 -10.11 -2.02
N ASP A 151 3.95 -11.05 -2.96
CA ASP A 151 5.12 -11.13 -3.84
C ASP A 151 5.23 -9.92 -4.78
N PHE A 152 4.10 -9.50 -5.36
CA PHE A 152 4.02 -8.30 -6.19
C PHE A 152 4.45 -7.05 -5.39
N LEU A 153 3.87 -6.83 -4.20
CA LEU A 153 4.19 -5.67 -3.36
C LEU A 153 5.65 -5.69 -2.89
N ARG A 154 6.19 -6.85 -2.53
CA ARG A 154 7.61 -7.03 -2.19
C ARG A 154 8.52 -6.50 -3.29
N LYS A 155 8.34 -6.99 -4.52
CA LYS A 155 9.16 -6.59 -5.67
C LYS A 155 8.97 -5.12 -6.01
N ALA A 156 7.71 -4.66 -6.03
CA ALA A 156 7.37 -3.30 -6.43
C ALA A 156 7.86 -2.24 -5.45
N VAL A 157 7.86 -2.53 -4.14
CA VAL A 157 8.24 -1.58 -3.09
C VAL A 157 9.74 -1.67 -2.80
N LEU A 158 10.30 -2.86 -2.59
CA LEU A 158 11.73 -3.02 -2.29
C LEU A 158 12.64 -2.71 -3.49
N GLY A 159 12.10 -2.75 -4.71
CA GLY A 159 12.77 -2.29 -5.93
C GLY A 159 12.61 -0.79 -6.20
N SER A 160 11.81 -0.07 -5.42
CA SER A 160 11.53 1.34 -5.66
C SER A 160 12.53 2.25 -4.94
N PRO A 161 13.29 3.11 -5.65
CA PRO A 161 14.19 4.08 -5.02
C PRO A 161 13.46 5.20 -4.26
N LYS A 162 12.12 5.20 -4.28
CA LYS A 162 11.26 6.14 -3.56
C LYS A 162 10.67 5.54 -2.27
N ALA A 163 10.88 4.25 -2.01
CA ALA A 163 10.38 3.53 -0.85
C ALA A 163 11.47 3.28 0.21
N ASN A 164 12.47 4.15 0.29
CA ASN A 164 13.69 3.98 1.11
C ASN A 164 13.47 4.00 2.64
N PHE A 165 12.22 4.12 3.12
CA PHE A 165 11.88 4.04 4.54
C PHE A 165 11.55 2.60 4.99
N VAL A 166 11.51 1.63 4.06
CA VAL A 166 11.41 0.21 4.37
C VAL A 166 12.81 -0.28 4.70
N ASN A 167 13.03 -0.68 5.96
CA ASN A 167 14.34 -0.86 6.61
C ASN A 167 15.43 -1.42 5.68
N SER A 168 16.52 -0.65 5.63
CA SER A 168 17.85 -1.07 5.15
C SER A 168 18.53 -1.95 6.20
#